data_AF-A0A2P2MA65-F1
#
_entry.id   AF-A0A2P2MA65-F1
#
_cell.length_a   1.000
_cell.length_b   1.000
_cell.length_c   1.000
_cell.angle_alpha   90.00
_cell.angle_beta   90.00
_cell.angle_gamma   90.00
#
_symmetry.space_group_name_H-M   'P 1'
#
loop_
_entity.id
_entity.type
_entity.pdbx_description
1 polymer ?
#
loop_
_entity_poly.entity_id
_entity_poly.type
_entity_poly.pdbx_seq_one_letter_code
_entity_poly.pdbx_strand_id
1 'polypeptide(L)'
;MPFYSIQNWVEDLYWKQLDLNYPGMPDAMVHHGFYSAYHNTTVRPGVLNAIHKAKKFYGDLDIIVTGHSMGGAMAAFCGLDLIVNREAKNVQVMTFGQPRIGNAVFATYYSQLVPNMIRVTHEHDIVPHLPPYFSHFPQKTYHHFPREVWLYDLDLASLVYRVEKVCDGSGEDASCSRSVLGNSILDHLAYFGVELMGKTWRSCGIVMDSHLQQYGKMDVKGNWILSRDPAFPILKLKAGTDVGSNHV
;
A
#
# COMPACT_ATOMS: atom_id res chain seq x y z
N MET A 1 11.09 6.21 5.97
CA MET A 1 12.12 5.31 6.56
C MET A 1 13.38 5.40 5.68
N PRO A 2 14.61 5.37 6.21
CA PRO A 2 15.83 5.32 5.38
C PRO A 2 15.95 3.98 4.63
N PHE A 3 16.58 3.97 3.46
CA PHE A 3 16.75 2.77 2.61
C PHE A 3 17.33 1.56 3.37
N TYR A 4 18.41 1.77 4.13
CA TYR A 4 19.07 0.72 4.90
C TYR A 4 18.16 0.09 5.97
N SER A 5 17.25 0.88 6.52
CA SER A 5 16.28 0.39 7.50
C SER A 5 15.18 -0.45 6.85
N ILE A 6 14.86 -0.20 5.57
CA ILE A 6 13.88 -0.99 4.82
C ILE A 6 14.47 -2.37 4.50
N GLN A 7 15.74 -2.42 4.08
CA GLN A 7 16.46 -3.69 3.89
C GLN A 7 16.44 -4.56 5.15
N ASN A 8 16.83 -4.00 6.30
CA ASN A 8 16.80 -4.73 7.57
C ASN A 8 15.39 -5.22 7.92
N TRP A 9 14.35 -4.41 7.65
CA TRP A 9 12.98 -4.79 7.93
C TRP A 9 12.49 -5.90 6.98
N VAL A 10 12.84 -5.85 5.71
CA VAL A 10 12.54 -6.89 4.72
C VAL A 10 13.20 -8.21 5.10
N GLU A 11 14.46 -8.17 5.53
CA GLU A 11 15.17 -9.34 6.05
C GLU A 11 14.46 -9.91 7.28
N ASP A 12 14.09 -9.06 8.24
CA ASP A 12 13.34 -9.47 9.43
C ASP A 12 12.01 -10.16 9.07
N LEU A 13 11.27 -9.65 8.08
CA LEU A 13 10.03 -10.30 7.61
C LEU A 13 10.25 -11.64 6.96
N TYR A 14 11.36 -11.77 6.23
CA TYR A 14 11.71 -13.03 5.60
C TYR A 14 11.97 -14.12 6.65
N TRP A 15 12.70 -13.77 7.72
CA TRP A 15 13.18 -14.73 8.72
C TRP A 15 12.28 -14.90 9.96
N LYS A 16 11.49 -13.90 10.35
CA LYS A 16 10.72 -13.89 11.62
C LYS A 16 9.21 -13.94 11.39
N GLN A 17 8.74 -14.99 10.72
CA GLN A 17 7.32 -15.30 10.64
C GLN A 17 6.86 -15.85 11.99
N LEU A 18 6.07 -15.05 12.71
CA LEU A 18 5.42 -15.44 13.96
C LEU A 18 3.93 -15.20 13.81
N ASP A 19 3.15 -16.26 13.93
CA ASP A 19 1.70 -16.20 13.75
C ASP A 19 1.00 -16.04 15.09
N LEU A 20 -0.06 -15.23 15.10
CA LEU A 20 -0.94 -15.05 16.25
C LEU A 20 -2.40 -15.29 15.83
N ASN A 21 -3.16 -15.98 16.67
CA ASN A 21 -4.60 -16.17 16.46
C ASN A 21 -5.31 -14.82 16.59
N TYR A 22 -6.05 -14.42 15.56
CA TYR A 22 -6.80 -13.18 15.57
C TYR A 22 -7.94 -13.28 16.61
N PRO A 23 -8.07 -12.30 17.54
CA PRO A 23 -9.04 -12.39 18.62
C PRO A 23 -10.48 -12.52 18.12
N GLY A 24 -11.24 -13.45 18.70
CA GLY A 24 -12.65 -13.64 18.39
C GLY A 24 -12.94 -14.27 17.02
N MET A 25 -11.91 -14.72 16.29
CA MET A 25 -12.08 -15.40 15.01
C MET A 25 -11.32 -16.74 14.96
N PRO A 26 -12.03 -17.88 15.04
CA PRO A 26 -11.41 -19.20 14.89
C PRO A 26 -10.64 -19.31 13.58
N ASP A 27 -9.48 -19.98 13.64
CA ASP A 27 -8.59 -20.29 12.51
C ASP A 27 -8.00 -19.10 11.75
N ALA A 28 -8.37 -17.86 12.09
CA ALA A 28 -7.75 -16.67 11.53
C ALA A 28 -6.41 -16.41 12.22
N MET A 29 -5.35 -16.34 11.43
CA MET A 29 -4.00 -16.09 11.91
C MET A 29 -3.43 -14.85 11.25
N VAL A 30 -2.67 -14.07 12.02
CA VAL A 30 -2.06 -12.81 11.59
C VAL A 30 -0.59 -12.74 11.96
N HIS A 31 0.17 -11.94 11.22
CA HIS A 31 1.58 -11.70 11.50
C HIS A 31 1.72 -10.91 12.82
N HIS A 32 2.28 -11.57 13.84
CA HIS A 32 2.41 -11.04 15.20
C HIS A 32 3.10 -9.66 15.23
N GLY A 33 4.14 -9.47 14.41
CA GLY A 33 4.89 -8.21 14.36
C GLY A 33 4.03 -7.03 13.90
N PHE A 34 3.20 -7.22 12.87
CA PHE A 34 2.34 -6.14 12.36
C PHE A 34 1.16 -5.89 13.28
N TYR A 35 0.56 -6.96 13.79
CA TYR A 35 -0.52 -6.86 14.75
C TYR A 35 -0.07 -6.07 15.99
N SER A 36 1.09 -6.43 16.55
CA SER A 36 1.67 -5.75 17.72
C SER A 36 2.07 -4.31 17.41
N ALA A 37 2.64 -4.04 16.23
CA ALA A 37 3.04 -2.68 15.84
C ALA A 37 1.86 -1.71 15.82
N TYR A 38 0.68 -2.16 15.43
CA TYR A 38 -0.54 -1.34 15.50
C TYR A 38 -1.16 -1.34 16.92
N HIS A 39 -1.49 -2.52 17.47
CA HIS A 39 -2.30 -2.64 18.68
C HIS A 39 -1.55 -2.33 19.98
N ASN A 40 -0.25 -2.66 20.04
CA ASN A 40 0.53 -2.65 21.28
C ASN A 40 1.50 -1.46 21.36
N THR A 41 1.31 -0.46 20.50
CA THR A 41 2.10 0.77 20.50
C THR A 41 1.21 2.00 20.75
N THR A 42 1.80 3.18 20.79
CA THR A 42 1.07 4.45 20.92
C THR A 42 0.26 4.83 19.68
N VAL A 43 0.40 4.10 18.57
CA VAL A 43 -0.27 4.40 17.30
C VAL A 43 -1.78 4.27 17.43
N ARG A 44 -2.29 3.12 17.87
CA ARG A 44 -3.74 2.90 18.04
C ARG A 44 -4.41 3.95 18.94
N PRO A 45 -3.97 4.19 20.20
CA PRO A 45 -4.60 5.21 21.03
C PRO A 45 -4.47 6.63 20.45
N GLY A 46 -3.37 6.93 19.75
CA GLY A 46 -3.19 8.20 19.04
C GLY A 46 -4.21 8.40 17.92
N VAL A 47 -4.42 7.39 17.09
CA VAL A 47 -5.41 7.40 15.99
C VAL A 47 -6.83 7.56 16.54
N LEU A 48 -7.22 6.76 17.54
CA LEU A 48 -8.57 6.82 18.13
C LEU A 48 -8.85 8.21 18.74
N ASN A 49 -7.89 8.77 19.48
CA ASN A 49 -8.02 10.12 20.04
C ASN A 49 -8.17 11.19 18.94
N ALA A 50 -7.40 11.09 17.86
CA ALA A 50 -7.50 12.02 16.73
C ALA A 50 -8.87 11.93 16.05
N ILE A 51 -9.40 10.72 15.84
CA ILE A 51 -10.72 10.48 15.25
C ILE A 51 -11.82 11.03 16.17
N HIS A 52 -11.78 10.76 17.47
CA HIS A 52 -12.76 11.29 18.42
C HIS A 52 -12.76 12.81 18.46
N LYS A 53 -11.57 13.44 18.43
CA LYS A 53 -11.44 14.90 18.32
C LYS A 53 -12.04 15.41 17.02
N ALA A 54 -11.67 14.84 15.88
CA ALA A 54 -12.20 15.25 14.58
C ALA A 54 -13.73 15.11 14.53
N LYS A 55 -14.26 14.00 15.04
CA LYS A 55 -15.69 13.74 15.14
C LYS A 55 -16.43 14.78 15.98
N LYS A 56 -15.82 15.25 17.08
CA LYS A 56 -16.40 16.32 17.91
C LYS A 56 -16.51 17.65 17.16
N PHE A 57 -15.56 17.96 16.27
CA PHE A 57 -15.55 19.23 15.52
C PHE A 57 -16.38 19.18 14.24
N TYR A 58 -16.39 18.04 13.54
CA TYR A 58 -16.91 17.94 12.18
C TYR A 58 -18.07 16.96 12.01
N GLY A 59 -18.44 16.20 13.06
CA GLY A 59 -19.49 15.18 13.00
C GLY A 59 -18.98 13.83 12.49
N ASP A 60 -19.88 12.99 11.98
CA ASP A 60 -19.48 11.72 11.36
C ASP A 60 -18.68 12.01 10.07
N LEU A 61 -17.49 11.41 9.97
CA LEU A 61 -16.56 11.60 8.87
C LEU A 61 -16.31 10.27 8.14
N ASP A 62 -16.15 10.36 6.82
CA ASP A 62 -15.56 9.28 6.03
C ASP A 62 -14.05 9.26 6.29
N ILE A 63 -13.49 8.07 6.51
CA ILE A 63 -12.07 7.91 6.87
C ILE A 63 -11.37 7.12 5.77
N ILE A 64 -10.26 7.67 5.28
CA ILE A 64 -9.30 6.94 4.45
C ILE A 64 -8.08 6.64 5.31
N VAL A 65 -7.76 5.35 5.45
CA VAL A 65 -6.54 4.90 6.11
C VAL A 65 -5.53 4.52 5.04
N THR A 66 -4.32 5.04 5.14
CA THR A 66 -3.25 4.74 4.19
C THR A 66 -1.92 4.50 4.87
N GLY A 67 -1.02 3.82 4.18
CA GLY A 67 0.31 3.54 4.64
C GLY A 67 1.15 2.86 3.56
N HIS A 68 2.45 3.04 3.66
CA HIS A 68 3.46 2.43 2.80
C HIS A 68 4.24 1.37 3.58
N SER A 69 4.63 0.27 2.93
CA SER A 69 5.48 -0.76 3.53
C SER A 69 4.87 -1.34 4.82
N MET A 70 5.64 -1.39 5.92
CA MET A 70 5.15 -1.68 7.27
C MET A 70 3.93 -0.83 7.66
N GLY A 71 3.94 0.45 7.29
CA GLY A 71 2.82 1.35 7.52
C GLY A 71 1.56 0.91 6.77
N GLY A 72 1.69 0.26 5.61
CA GLY A 72 0.58 -0.36 4.90
C GLY A 72 -0.04 -1.50 5.71
N ALA A 73 0.79 -2.38 6.29
CA ALA A 73 0.29 -3.46 7.15
C ALA A 73 -0.45 -2.91 8.38
N MET A 74 0.10 -1.86 9.01
CA MET A 74 -0.55 -1.18 10.13
C MET A 74 -1.84 -0.45 9.71
N ALA A 75 -1.86 0.15 8.52
CA ALA A 75 -3.05 0.79 7.95
C ALA A 75 -4.18 -0.22 7.72
N ALA A 76 -3.85 -1.43 7.26
CA ALA A 76 -4.83 -2.51 7.13
C ALA A 76 -5.46 -2.89 8.48
N PHE A 77 -4.66 -3.13 9.52
CA PHE A 77 -5.19 -3.39 10.87
C PHE A 77 -5.98 -2.21 11.42
N CYS A 78 -5.52 -0.99 11.18
CA CYS A 78 -6.22 0.22 11.59
C CYS A 78 -7.61 0.31 10.95
N GLY A 79 -7.73 0.13 9.64
CA GLY A 79 -9.01 0.17 8.96
C GLY A 79 -10.00 -0.87 9.50
N LEU A 80 -9.51 -2.08 9.78
CA LEU A 80 -10.32 -3.13 10.40
C LEU A 80 -10.74 -2.79 11.84
N ASP A 81 -9.81 -2.29 12.67
CA ASP A 81 -10.07 -1.90 14.07
C ASP A 81 -11.13 -0.81 14.15
N LEU A 82 -11.10 0.17 13.24
CA LEU A 82 -12.10 1.24 13.19
C LEU A 82 -13.52 0.72 12.87
N ILE A 83 -13.62 -0.29 12.00
CA ILE A 83 -14.91 -0.90 11.63
C ILE A 83 -15.41 -1.81 12.76
N VAL A 84 -14.58 -2.73 13.23
CA VAL A 84 -14.95 -3.72 14.26
C VAL A 84 -15.36 -3.04 15.57
N ASN A 85 -14.66 -1.97 15.97
CA ASN A 85 -14.99 -1.22 17.19
C ASN A 85 -16.01 -0.09 16.96
N ARG A 86 -16.58 0.03 15.75
CA ARG A 86 -17.62 1.03 15.41
C ARG A 86 -17.17 2.48 15.62
N GLU A 87 -15.89 2.74 15.41
CA GLU A 87 -15.30 4.08 15.57
C GLU A 87 -15.64 4.99 14.38
N ALA A 88 -15.83 4.39 13.20
CA ALA A 88 -16.23 5.08 11.99
C ALA A 88 -17.23 4.24 11.18
N LYS A 89 -18.13 4.93 10.46
CA LYS A 89 -19.17 4.28 9.64
C LYS A 89 -18.62 3.85 8.29
N ASN A 90 -17.86 4.73 7.64
CA ASN A 90 -17.30 4.52 6.31
C ASN A 90 -15.78 4.61 6.39
N VAL A 91 -15.12 3.46 6.25
CA VAL A 91 -13.66 3.37 6.23
C VAL A 91 -13.22 2.79 4.89
N GLN A 92 -12.30 3.49 4.24
CA GLN A 92 -11.60 3.02 3.06
C GLN A 92 -10.13 2.81 3.43
N VAL A 93 -9.51 1.78 2.84
CA VAL A 93 -8.11 1.49 3.10
C VAL A 93 -7.36 1.44 1.78
N MET A 94 -6.33 2.28 1.64
CA MET A 94 -5.49 2.30 0.45
C MET A 94 -4.03 2.19 0.86
N THR A 95 -3.36 1.10 0.51
CA THR A 95 -1.98 0.84 0.94
C THR A 95 -1.03 0.72 -0.23
N PHE A 96 0.26 0.97 0.01
CA PHE A 96 1.31 0.95 -1.00
C PHE A 96 2.43 0.00 -0.57
N GLY A 97 2.75 -1.00 -1.39
CA GLY A 97 3.81 -1.96 -1.05
C GLY A 97 3.52 -2.73 0.23
N GLN A 98 2.25 -3.03 0.48
CA GLN A 98 1.84 -3.70 1.70
C GLN A 98 2.27 -5.18 1.67
N PRO A 99 2.94 -5.69 2.72
CA PRO A 99 3.17 -7.13 2.86
C PRO A 99 1.85 -7.87 3.15
N ARG A 100 1.87 -9.20 3.03
CA ARG A 100 0.77 -10.05 3.51
C ARG A 100 0.75 -10.02 5.05
N ILE A 101 -0.45 -10.01 5.64
CA ILE A 101 -0.58 -9.81 7.09
C ILE A 101 -1.34 -10.91 7.84
N GLY A 102 -1.97 -11.84 7.12
CA GLY A 102 -2.62 -13.01 7.73
C GLY A 102 -2.86 -14.13 6.75
N ASN A 103 -3.46 -15.22 7.22
CA ASN A 103 -3.79 -16.38 6.41
C ASN A 103 -5.07 -16.17 5.56
N ALA A 104 -5.43 -17.17 4.74
CA ALA A 104 -6.61 -17.11 3.87
C ALA A 104 -7.93 -16.86 4.63
N VAL A 105 -8.06 -17.43 5.84
CA VAL A 105 -9.24 -17.24 6.71
C VAL A 105 -9.35 -15.77 7.12
N PHE A 106 -8.25 -15.19 7.58
CA PHE A 106 -8.19 -13.77 7.93
C PHE A 106 -8.43 -12.86 6.71
N ALA A 107 -7.86 -13.17 5.55
CA ALA A 107 -8.06 -12.39 4.33
C ALA A 107 -9.54 -12.38 3.89
N THR A 108 -10.22 -13.53 3.99
CA THR A 108 -11.65 -13.65 3.71
C THR A 108 -12.47 -12.79 4.67
N TYR A 109 -12.19 -12.88 5.97
CA TYR A 109 -12.84 -12.04 6.98
C TYR A 109 -12.68 -10.56 6.72
N TYR A 110 -11.44 -10.16 6.46
CA TYR A 110 -11.08 -8.78 6.20
C TYR A 110 -11.91 -8.22 5.04
N SER A 111 -12.00 -8.97 3.94
CA SER A 111 -12.74 -8.57 2.74
C SER A 111 -14.23 -8.32 2.96
N GLN A 112 -14.84 -9.03 3.92
CA GLN A 112 -16.25 -8.88 4.27
C GLN A 112 -16.51 -7.61 5.08
N LEU A 113 -15.58 -7.25 5.97
CA LEU A 113 -15.72 -6.09 6.84
C LEU A 113 -15.24 -4.80 6.18
N VAL A 114 -14.17 -4.87 5.39
CA VAL A 114 -13.53 -3.72 4.75
C VAL A 114 -13.54 -3.90 3.22
N PRO A 115 -14.73 -3.86 2.58
CA PRO A 115 -14.86 -4.12 1.14
C PRO A 115 -14.20 -3.04 0.26
N ASN A 116 -13.99 -1.84 0.80
CA ASN A 116 -13.37 -0.71 0.10
C ASN A 116 -11.86 -0.63 0.36
N MET A 117 -11.18 -1.78 0.21
CA MET A 117 -9.73 -1.85 0.31
C MET A 117 -9.09 -1.90 -1.07
N ILE A 118 -7.98 -1.17 -1.24
CA ILE A 118 -7.13 -1.20 -2.42
C ILE A 118 -5.68 -1.34 -1.96
N ARG A 119 -4.99 -2.34 -2.50
CA ARG A 119 -3.52 -2.44 -2.36
C ARG A 119 -2.88 -2.05 -3.68
N VAL A 120 -1.93 -1.12 -3.62
CA VAL A 120 -1.12 -0.75 -4.77
C VAL A 120 0.25 -1.41 -4.67
N THR A 121 0.63 -2.14 -5.71
CA THR A 121 1.93 -2.81 -5.86
C THR A 121 2.67 -2.19 -7.06
N HIS A 122 3.98 -2.30 -7.10
CA HIS A 122 4.79 -1.66 -8.13
C HIS A 122 5.89 -2.59 -8.62
N GLU A 123 5.95 -2.81 -9.93
CA GLU A 123 7.02 -3.55 -10.61
C GLU A 123 7.36 -4.87 -9.90
N HIS A 124 8.63 -5.04 -9.53
CA HIS A 124 9.19 -6.21 -8.87
C HIS A 124 9.41 -5.96 -7.37
N ASP A 125 8.58 -5.11 -6.76
CA ASP A 125 8.63 -4.81 -5.32
C ASP A 125 8.62 -6.10 -4.50
N ILE A 126 9.67 -6.30 -3.70
CA ILE A 126 9.82 -7.47 -2.84
C ILE A 126 8.77 -7.53 -1.71
N VAL A 127 8.29 -6.41 -1.20
CA VAL A 127 7.52 -6.38 0.05
C VAL A 127 6.14 -7.02 -0.08
N PRO A 128 5.33 -6.76 -1.13
CA PRO A 128 4.08 -7.48 -1.36
C PRO A 128 4.25 -9.00 -1.51
N HIS A 129 5.46 -9.48 -1.79
CA HIS A 129 5.75 -10.91 -1.89
C HIS A 129 6.08 -11.54 -0.54
N LEU A 130 6.08 -10.77 0.56
CA LEU A 130 6.40 -11.22 1.91
C LEU A 130 5.20 -11.11 2.87
N PRO A 131 5.07 -12.05 3.84
CA PRO A 131 5.71 -13.36 3.87
C PRO A 131 5.49 -14.19 2.59
N PRO A 132 6.40 -15.12 2.25
CA PRO A 132 6.35 -15.85 0.98
C PRO A 132 5.05 -16.63 0.77
N TYR A 133 4.64 -16.72 -0.50
CA TYR A 133 3.53 -17.57 -0.91
C TYR A 133 4.06 -18.98 -1.23
N PHE A 134 3.53 -20.00 -0.55
CA PHE A 134 3.94 -21.39 -0.77
C PHE A 134 2.86 -22.17 -1.55
N SER A 135 3.02 -22.26 -2.87
CA SER A 135 2.08 -22.97 -3.77
C SER A 135 1.82 -24.43 -3.37
N HIS A 136 2.84 -25.11 -2.84
CA HIS A 136 2.72 -26.51 -2.40
C HIS A 136 2.26 -26.67 -0.94
N PHE A 137 2.16 -25.58 -0.17
CA PHE A 137 1.75 -25.58 1.23
C PHE A 137 0.77 -24.42 1.52
N PRO A 138 -0.44 -24.44 0.94
CA PRO A 138 -1.42 -23.34 1.09
C PRO A 138 -1.81 -23.08 2.55
N GLN A 139 -1.81 -24.10 3.41
CA GLN A 139 -2.09 -23.99 4.83
C GLN A 139 -1.02 -23.20 5.62
N LYS A 140 0.18 -23.04 5.06
CA LYS A 140 1.26 -22.20 5.63
C LYS A 140 1.38 -20.85 4.93
N THR A 141 0.48 -20.57 4.00
CA THR A 141 0.57 -19.40 3.15
C THR A 141 -0.20 -18.25 3.78
N TYR A 142 0.49 -17.11 3.85
CA TYR A 142 -0.17 -15.84 4.05
C TYR A 142 -0.90 -15.44 2.78
N HIS A 143 -2.03 -14.76 2.92
CA HIS A 143 -2.82 -14.27 1.81
C HIS A 143 -3.07 -12.77 1.95
N HIS A 144 -2.99 -12.10 0.82
CA HIS A 144 -3.56 -10.77 0.65
C HIS A 144 -5.08 -10.84 0.58
N PHE A 145 -5.71 -9.76 1.03
CA PHE A 145 -7.13 -9.50 0.78
C PHE A 145 -7.35 -8.91 -0.62
N PRO A 146 -8.59 -8.99 -1.14
CA PRO A 146 -8.95 -8.56 -2.49
C PRO A 146 -8.66 -7.10 -2.83
N ARG A 147 -8.55 -6.91 -4.16
CA ARG A 147 -8.23 -5.74 -4.98
C ARG A 147 -6.81 -5.21 -4.85
N GLU A 148 -5.97 -5.78 -5.69
CA GLU A 148 -4.67 -5.23 -6.04
C GLU A 148 -4.77 -4.33 -7.29
N VAL A 149 -4.00 -3.25 -7.29
CA VAL A 149 -3.68 -2.44 -8.47
C VAL A 149 -2.17 -2.51 -8.65
N TRP A 150 -1.74 -3.20 -9.72
CA TRP A 150 -0.33 -3.38 -10.03
C TRP A 150 0.14 -2.33 -11.04
N LEU A 151 1.12 -1.54 -10.63
CA LEU A 151 1.77 -0.52 -11.43
C LEU A 151 3.01 -1.12 -12.08
N TYR A 152 3.11 -1.08 -13.41
CA TYR A 152 4.30 -1.53 -14.11
C TYR A 152 4.48 -0.82 -15.46
N ASP A 153 5.69 -0.78 -15.96
CA ASP A 153 6.09 -0.13 -17.20
C ASP A 153 6.17 -1.19 -18.32
N LEU A 154 5.61 -0.83 -19.49
CA LEU A 154 5.82 -1.55 -20.74
C LEU A 154 6.86 -0.80 -21.58
N ASP A 155 7.98 -1.46 -21.84
CA ASP A 155 9.02 -0.99 -22.75
C ASP A 155 8.65 -1.35 -24.20
N LEU A 156 8.18 -0.35 -24.96
CA LEU A 156 7.87 -0.47 -26.38
C LEU A 156 8.86 0.37 -27.19
N ALA A 157 10.03 -0.21 -27.42
CA ALA A 157 11.17 0.43 -28.08
C ALA A 157 11.61 1.74 -27.39
N SER A 158 11.32 2.91 -27.97
CA SER A 158 11.68 4.21 -27.41
C SER A 158 10.62 4.80 -26.47
N LEU A 159 9.50 4.11 -26.26
CA LEU A 159 8.40 4.58 -25.43
C LEU A 159 8.28 3.73 -24.15
N VAL A 160 8.14 4.40 -23.00
CA VAL A 160 7.83 3.75 -21.72
C VAL A 160 6.37 4.05 -21.39
N TYR A 161 5.55 3.01 -21.30
CA TYR A 161 4.14 3.14 -21.00
C TYR A 161 3.82 2.63 -19.60
N ARG A 162 3.37 3.53 -18.71
CA ARG A 162 2.94 3.21 -17.35
C ARG A 162 1.57 2.57 -17.36
N VAL A 163 1.49 1.31 -16.94
CA VAL A 163 0.26 0.53 -16.83
C VAL A 163 -0.23 0.51 -15.39
N GLU A 164 -1.55 0.64 -15.23
CA GLU A 164 -2.25 0.45 -13.96
C GLU A 164 -3.23 -0.71 -14.12
N LYS A 165 -2.79 -1.91 -13.74
CA LYS A 165 -3.61 -3.10 -13.89
C LYS A 165 -4.40 -3.35 -12.61
N VAL A 166 -5.72 -3.23 -12.70
CA VAL A 166 -6.62 -3.72 -11.66
C VAL A 166 -6.67 -5.24 -11.74
N CYS A 167 -6.21 -5.91 -10.70
CA CYS A 167 -6.14 -7.36 -10.61
C CYS A 167 -7.50 -7.97 -10.27
N ASP A 168 -7.59 -9.29 -10.36
CA ASP A 168 -8.79 -10.01 -9.98
C ASP A 168 -9.15 -9.87 -8.48
N GLY A 169 -10.33 -10.37 -8.12
CA GLY A 169 -10.85 -10.32 -6.76
C GLY A 169 -10.28 -11.37 -5.80
N SER A 170 -9.29 -12.19 -6.20
CA SER A 170 -8.75 -13.26 -5.35
C SER A 170 -7.82 -12.74 -4.25
N GLY A 171 -7.27 -11.54 -4.44
CA GLY A 171 -6.20 -10.98 -3.60
C GLY A 171 -4.80 -11.49 -3.98
N GLU A 172 -4.71 -12.60 -4.70
CA GLU A 172 -3.47 -13.27 -5.07
C GLU A 172 -3.48 -13.65 -6.58
N ASP A 173 -3.83 -12.70 -7.45
CA ASP A 173 -3.91 -12.87 -8.91
C ASP A 173 -2.54 -13.26 -9.49
N ALA A 174 -2.44 -14.45 -10.10
CA ALA A 174 -1.19 -14.96 -10.66
C ALA A 174 -0.70 -14.19 -11.90
N SER A 175 -1.53 -13.33 -12.49
CA SER A 175 -1.22 -12.50 -13.65
C SER A 175 -0.80 -11.06 -13.30
N CYS A 176 -0.82 -10.69 -12.02
CA CYS A 176 -0.41 -9.38 -11.51
C CYS A 176 1.00 -9.41 -10.92
N SER A 177 1.29 -8.71 -9.81
CA SER A 177 2.63 -8.71 -9.20
C SER A 177 3.14 -10.11 -8.89
N ARG A 178 2.25 -11.07 -8.57
CA ARG A 178 2.63 -12.48 -8.40
C ARG A 178 3.24 -13.15 -9.65
N SER A 179 3.06 -12.57 -10.83
CA SER A 179 3.68 -13.07 -12.07
C SER A 179 5.17 -12.79 -12.14
N VAL A 180 5.69 -11.85 -11.32
CA VAL A 180 7.10 -11.47 -11.30
C VAL A 180 7.81 -11.97 -10.04
N LEU A 181 9.14 -12.00 -10.10
CA LEU A 181 9.97 -12.26 -8.93
C LEU A 181 10.08 -10.96 -8.14
N GLY A 182 9.50 -10.90 -6.93
CA GLY A 182 9.63 -9.78 -6.01
C GLY A 182 11.06 -9.66 -5.49
N ASN A 183 11.94 -8.99 -6.23
CA ASN A 183 13.39 -8.95 -6.02
C ASN A 183 13.97 -7.54 -5.95
N SER A 184 13.12 -6.50 -6.01
CA SER A 184 13.54 -5.11 -6.06
C SER A 184 13.08 -4.35 -4.81
N ILE A 185 14.04 -3.85 -4.04
CA ILE A 185 13.77 -2.87 -2.97
C ILE A 185 13.66 -1.46 -3.56
N LEU A 186 14.21 -1.22 -4.75
CA LEU A 186 14.09 0.09 -5.39
C LEU A 186 12.65 0.34 -5.85
N ASP A 187 12.00 -0.68 -6.39
CA ASP A 187 10.60 -0.59 -6.83
C ASP A 187 9.65 -0.37 -5.66
N HIS A 188 10.03 -0.84 -4.46
CA HIS A 188 9.33 -0.59 -3.22
C HIS A 188 9.27 0.88 -2.81
N LEU A 189 10.09 1.75 -3.40
CA LEU A 189 10.25 3.13 -2.94
C LEU A 189 9.52 4.13 -3.81
N ALA A 190 8.86 3.70 -4.88
CA ALA A 190 8.18 4.59 -5.80
C ALA A 190 6.77 4.09 -6.11
N TYR A 191 5.79 4.99 -6.01
CA TYR A 191 4.40 4.70 -6.34
C TYR A 191 3.79 5.90 -7.04
N PHE A 192 3.15 5.69 -8.19
CA PHE A 192 2.60 6.78 -9.02
C PHE A 192 3.59 7.91 -9.33
N GLY A 193 4.88 7.58 -9.48
CA GLY A 193 5.95 8.58 -9.70
C GLY A 193 6.41 9.33 -8.46
N VAL A 194 5.82 9.06 -7.29
CA VAL A 194 6.21 9.65 -6.01
C VAL A 194 7.17 8.73 -5.28
N GLU A 195 8.33 9.27 -4.92
CA GLU A 195 9.34 8.59 -4.11
C GLU A 195 8.93 8.62 -2.63
N LEU A 196 8.63 7.46 -2.05
CA LEU A 196 8.17 7.27 -0.66
C LEU A 196 9.34 6.93 0.29
N MET A 197 10.46 7.67 0.18
CA MET A 197 11.62 7.51 1.07
C MET A 197 12.00 8.80 1.77
N GLY A 198 12.60 8.68 2.95
CA GLY A 198 13.16 9.83 3.68
C GLY A 198 14.60 10.09 3.26
N LYS A 199 14.88 11.23 2.62
CA LYS A 199 16.26 11.64 2.26
C LYS A 199 17.07 12.07 3.48
N THR A 200 16.42 12.62 4.51
CA THR A 200 17.02 13.06 5.77
C THR A 200 16.09 12.83 6.95
N TRP A 201 16.65 12.64 8.15
CA TRP A 201 15.89 12.58 9.40
C TRP A 201 15.18 13.93 9.63
N ARG A 202 13.88 13.91 9.93
CA ARG A 202 13.04 15.10 10.27
C ARG A 202 12.70 16.09 9.14
N SER A 203 12.93 15.77 7.86
CA SER A 203 12.30 16.52 6.77
C SER A 203 10.97 15.87 6.38
N CYS A 204 9.87 16.62 6.47
CA CYS A 204 8.57 16.22 5.96
C CYS A 204 8.13 17.24 4.91
N GLY A 205 7.82 16.77 3.71
CA GLY A 205 7.22 17.58 2.66
C GLY A 205 6.10 16.80 2.00
N ILE A 206 4.99 17.47 1.69
CA ILE A 206 3.99 16.90 0.79
C ILE A 206 4.59 17.01 -0.61
N VAL A 207 5.00 15.88 -1.17
CA VAL A 207 5.48 15.79 -2.54
C VAL A 207 4.32 15.30 -3.39
N MET A 208 3.91 16.14 -4.34
CA MET A 208 2.93 15.77 -5.34
C MET A 208 3.64 15.72 -6.69
N ASP A 209 3.50 14.60 -7.39
CA ASP A 209 3.99 14.49 -8.77
C ASP A 209 3.37 15.62 -9.60
N SER A 210 4.15 16.26 -10.47
CA SER A 210 3.69 17.39 -11.28
C SER A 210 2.52 17.02 -12.21
N HIS A 211 2.43 15.75 -12.62
CA HIS A 211 1.31 15.22 -13.37
C HIS A 211 0.06 15.01 -12.48
N LEU A 212 0.19 14.90 -11.16
CA LEU A 212 -0.95 14.87 -10.26
C LEU A 212 -1.58 16.25 -10.05
N GLN A 213 -0.83 17.34 -10.27
CA GLN A 213 -1.38 18.70 -10.22
C GLN A 213 -2.53 18.89 -11.23
N GLN A 214 -2.48 18.22 -12.39
CA GLN A 214 -3.55 18.31 -13.39
C GLN A 214 -4.85 17.64 -12.95
N TYR A 215 -4.78 16.72 -11.99
CA TYR A 215 -5.92 16.03 -11.39
C TYR A 215 -6.37 16.68 -10.07
N GLY A 216 -5.64 17.70 -9.60
CA GLY A 216 -5.88 18.42 -8.37
C GLY A 216 -6.73 19.65 -8.58
N LYS A 217 -7.83 19.76 -7.83
CA LYS A 217 -8.59 21.00 -7.68
C LYS A 217 -8.57 21.41 -6.22
N MET A 218 -8.38 22.70 -5.96
CA MET A 218 -8.59 23.25 -4.63
C MET A 218 -10.02 23.77 -4.54
N ASP A 219 -10.77 23.33 -3.55
CA ASP A 219 -12.09 23.91 -3.30
C ASP A 219 -11.97 25.32 -2.69
N VAL A 220 -13.10 26.02 -2.60
CA VAL A 220 -13.17 27.39 -2.05
C VAL A 220 -12.78 27.49 -0.58
N LYS A 221 -12.65 26.36 0.13
CA LYS A 221 -12.22 26.28 1.53
C LYS A 221 -10.73 25.93 1.66
N GLY A 222 -10.01 25.78 0.54
CA GLY A 222 -8.60 25.42 0.53
C GLY A 222 -8.34 23.91 0.64
N ASN A 223 -9.38 23.07 0.52
CA ASN A 223 -9.20 21.62 0.50
C ASN A 223 -8.71 21.18 -0.87
N TRP A 224 -7.65 20.37 -0.90
CA TRP A 224 -7.18 19.74 -2.13
C TRP A 224 -7.97 18.47 -2.43
N ILE A 225 -8.55 18.41 -3.62
CA ILE A 225 -9.31 17.28 -4.17
C ILE A 225 -8.54 16.74 -5.36
N LEU A 226 -8.09 15.49 -5.27
CA LEU A 226 -7.48 14.77 -6.38
C LEU A 226 -8.50 13.75 -6.93
N SER A 227 -8.80 13.82 -8.22
CA SER A 227 -9.71 12.87 -8.88
C SER A 227 -9.15 12.45 -10.22
N ARG A 228 -9.10 11.14 -10.45
CA ARG A 228 -8.64 10.55 -11.71
C ARG A 228 -9.56 9.41 -12.11
N ASP A 229 -9.85 9.34 -13.40
CA ASP A 229 -10.51 8.20 -14.04
C ASP A 229 -9.44 7.19 -14.48
N PRO A 230 -9.45 5.95 -13.95
CA PRO A 230 -8.47 4.91 -14.30
C PRO A 230 -8.57 4.45 -15.77
N ALA A 231 -9.62 4.80 -16.50
CA ALA A 231 -9.73 4.50 -17.93
C ALA A 231 -8.79 5.32 -18.83
N PHE A 232 -8.19 6.41 -18.31
CA PHE A 232 -7.30 7.28 -19.08
C PHE A 232 -5.81 7.09 -18.70
N PRO A 233 -4.96 6.63 -19.65
CA PRO A 233 -3.56 6.33 -19.36
C PRO A 233 -2.62 7.55 -19.41
N ILE A 234 -1.49 7.45 -18.70
CA ILE A 234 -0.43 8.47 -18.66
C ILE A 234 0.69 8.07 -19.64
N LEU A 235 0.64 8.60 -20.87
CA LEU A 235 1.74 8.45 -21.84
C LEU A 235 2.93 9.34 -21.45
N LYS A 236 4.14 8.79 -21.33
CA LYS A 236 5.39 9.56 -21.20
C LYS A 236 6.32 9.30 -22.39
N LEU A 237 6.67 10.35 -23.12
CA LEU A 237 7.82 10.34 -24.03
C LEU A 237 9.09 10.49 -23.20
N LYS A 238 9.98 9.49 -23.19
CA LYS A 238 11.37 9.69 -22.75
C LYS A 238 12.07 10.46 -23.87
N ALA A 239 12.39 11.74 -23.64
CA ALA A 239 13.35 12.43 -24.49
C ALA A 239 14.70 11.73 -24.35
N GLY A 240 15.16 11.10 -25.44
CA GLY A 240 16.45 10.43 -25.50
C GLY A 240 17.59 11.40 -25.28
N THR A 241 18.62 10.91 -24.61
CA THR A 241 19.96 11.48 -24.51
C THR A 241 20.43 12.09 -25.84
N ASP A 242 20.67 13.40 -25.85
CA ASP A 242 21.38 14.05 -26.95
C ASP A 242 22.87 13.68 -26.86
N VAL A 243 23.25 12.73 -27.71
CA VAL A 243 24.64 12.52 -28.13
C VAL A 243 24.87 13.46 -29.32
N GLY A 244 25.60 14.54 -29.08
CA GLY A 244 26.57 15.19 -29.98
C GLY A 244 26.09 15.81 -31.30
N SER A 245 26.43 17.09 -31.52
CA SER A 245 27.41 17.49 -32.55
C SER A 245 27.49 19.02 -32.72
N ASN A 246 28.72 19.51 -32.59
CA ASN A 246 29.43 20.63 -33.25
C ASN A 246 28.72 21.76 -34.03
N HIS A 247 29.41 22.92 -33.94
CA HIS A 247 29.62 24.04 -34.88
C HIS A 247 29.21 25.37 -34.23
N VAL A 248 30.05 26.41 -34.06
CA VAL A 248 31.34 26.84 -34.66
C VAL A 248 32.16 27.51 -33.57
#